data_AF-A0A4R0X6F8-F1
#
_entry.id   AF-A0A4R0X6F8-F1
#
_cell.length_a   1.000
_cell.length_b   1.000
_cell.length_c   1.000
_cell.angle_alpha   90.00
_cell.angle_beta   90.00
_cell.angle_gamma   90.00
#
_symmetry.space_group_name_H-M   'P 1'
#
loop_
_entity.id
_entity.type
_entity.pdbx_description
1 polymer ?
#
loop_
_entity_poly.entity_id
_entity_poly.type
_entity_poly.pdbx_seq_one_letter_code
_entity_poly.pdbx_strand_id
1 'polypeptide(L)'
;MRAPRTAASIAGRGVVSRLILPAGVDASALPLLIGRGLRGMCDGFVAVLLPGYLLALGFGQLAVGLISTTTLFGSALATVLVGLVGNRFAPRGLLRFAAVLMIATGLAFAGLSSLWTLLIVAFVGTLNPSSGDV
;
A
#
# COMPACT_ATOMS: atom_id res chain seq x y z
N MET A 1 -22.20 -25.44 -24.21
CA MET A 1 -23.18 -25.22 -23.11
C MET A 1 -22.42 -25.24 -21.78
N ARG A 2 -22.18 -24.08 -21.15
CA ARG A 2 -21.57 -23.97 -19.81
C ARG A 2 -22.69 -23.75 -18.80
N ALA A 3 -22.77 -24.64 -17.81
CA ALA A 3 -23.74 -24.59 -16.72
C ALA A 3 -23.61 -23.32 -15.86
N PRO A 4 -24.69 -22.85 -15.21
CA PRO A 4 -24.70 -21.62 -14.42
C PRO A 4 -23.92 -21.81 -13.12
N ARG A 5 -22.78 -21.10 -12.97
CA ARG A 5 -21.94 -21.07 -11.75
C ARG A 5 -22.53 -20.23 -10.60
N THR A 6 -23.81 -19.87 -10.68
CA THR A 6 -24.45 -18.86 -9.82
C THR A 6 -24.90 -19.40 -8.47
N ALA A 7 -25.15 -20.71 -8.33
CA ALA A 7 -25.73 -21.27 -7.10
C ALA A 7 -24.69 -21.66 -6.02
N ALA A 8 -23.46 -22.02 -6.42
CA ALA A 8 -22.47 -22.56 -5.48
C ALA A 8 -21.68 -21.49 -4.68
N SER A 9 -21.65 -20.22 -5.11
CA SER A 9 -20.88 -19.17 -4.43
C SER A 9 -21.62 -18.49 -3.27
N ILE A 10 -22.91 -18.76 -3.10
CA ILE A 10 -23.76 -18.15 -2.07
C ILE A 10 -23.63 -18.86 -0.72
N ALA A 11 -23.31 -20.16 -0.73
CA ALA A 11 -23.28 -21.01 0.47
C ALA A 11 -22.08 -20.76 1.40
N GLY A 12 -21.05 -20.03 0.95
CA GLY A 12 -19.84 -19.75 1.73
C GLY A 12 -19.61 -18.27 2.11
N ARG A 13 -20.57 -17.38 1.86
CA ARG A 13 -20.43 -15.96 2.28
C ARG A 13 -20.67 -15.85 3.78
N GLY A 14 -19.62 -15.56 4.55
CA GLY A 14 -19.75 -15.14 5.95
C GLY A 14 -20.72 -13.96 6.10
N VAL A 15 -21.39 -13.88 7.24
CA VAL A 15 -22.43 -12.87 7.55
C VAL A 15 -21.93 -11.45 7.25
N VAL A 16 -20.67 -11.17 7.58
CA VAL A 16 -20.00 -9.89 7.31
C VAL A 16 -19.96 -9.54 5.81
N SER A 17 -19.66 -10.51 4.94
CA SER A 17 -19.62 -10.28 3.49
C SER A 17 -21.02 -10.04 2.90
N ARG A 18 -22.08 -10.59 3.48
CA ARG A 18 -23.46 -10.34 3.05
C ARG A 18 -23.99 -8.99 3.54
N LEU A 19 -23.52 -8.52 4.69
CA LEU A 19 -23.96 -7.26 5.29
C LEU A 19 -23.29 -6.04 4.63
N ILE A 20 -22.02 -6.15 4.25
CA ILE A 20 -21.23 -5.03 3.71
C ILE A 20 -21.28 -4.96 2.18
N LEU A 21 -21.35 -6.10 1.48
CA LEU A 21 -21.30 -6.10 0.01
C LEU A 21 -22.70 -6.21 -0.61
N PRO A 22 -23.04 -5.34 -1.59
CA PRO A 22 -24.26 -5.48 -2.39
C PRO A 22 -24.40 -6.86 -3.04
N ALA A 23 -25.63 -7.27 -3.29
CA ALA A 23 -25.92 -8.51 -4.02
C ALA A 23 -25.28 -8.45 -5.42
N GLY A 24 -24.43 -9.44 -5.75
CA GLY A 24 -23.72 -9.53 -7.03
C GLY A 24 -22.22 -9.24 -6.99
N VAL A 25 -21.67 -8.68 -5.90
CA VAL A 25 -20.21 -8.40 -5.79
C VAL A 25 -19.41 -9.67 -5.51
N ASP A 26 -18.30 -9.90 -6.19
CA ASP A 26 -17.45 -11.08 -5.98
C ASP A 26 -16.94 -11.17 -4.53
N ALA A 27 -16.85 -12.39 -3.98
CA ALA A 27 -16.36 -12.62 -2.62
C ALA A 27 -14.90 -12.15 -2.44
N SER A 28 -14.13 -12.00 -3.53
CA SER A 28 -12.78 -11.42 -3.48
C SER A 28 -12.75 -9.92 -3.19
N ALA A 29 -13.88 -9.21 -3.26
CA ALA A 29 -13.91 -7.76 -3.02
C ALA A 29 -13.66 -7.40 -1.54
N LEU A 30 -14.18 -8.20 -0.61
CA LEU A 30 -14.04 -7.92 0.82
C LEU A 30 -12.56 -7.93 1.29
N PRO A 31 -11.74 -8.96 1.01
CA PRO A 31 -10.33 -8.94 1.41
C PRO A 31 -9.53 -7.83 0.72
N LEU A 32 -9.91 -7.43 -0.51
CA LEU A 32 -9.29 -6.29 -1.19
C LEU A 32 -9.62 -4.96 -0.49
N LEU A 33 -10.88 -4.76 -0.09
CA LEU A 33 -11.31 -3.57 0.66
C LEU A 33 -10.66 -3.50 2.03
N ILE A 34 -10.60 -4.61 2.76
CA ILE A 34 -9.92 -4.69 4.06
C ILE A 34 -8.43 -4.40 3.88
N GLY A 35 -7.78 -5.03 2.90
CA GLY A 35 -6.35 -4.80 2.62
C GLY A 35 -6.06 -3.34 2.25
N ARG A 36 -6.90 -2.72 1.43
CA ARG A 36 -6.80 -1.29 1.08
C ARG A 36 -6.98 -0.41 2.31
N GLY A 37 -8.01 -0.66 3.14
CA GLY A 37 -8.28 0.10 4.34
C GLY A 37 -7.13 0.02 5.36
N LEU A 38 -6.61 -1.19 5.61
CA LEU A 38 -5.46 -1.40 6.48
C LEU A 38 -4.21 -0.68 5.96
N ARG A 39 -3.95 -0.81 4.65
CA ARG A 39 -2.82 -0.14 4.01
C ARG A 39 -2.90 1.38 4.18
N GLY A 40 -4.05 1.98 3.86
CA GLY A 40 -4.26 3.42 4.00
C GLY A 40 -4.15 3.92 5.46
N MET A 41 -4.62 3.12 6.43
CA MET A 41 -4.45 3.45 7.85
C MET A 41 -2.98 3.45 8.26
N CYS A 42 -2.21 2.44 7.85
CA CYS A 42 -0.78 2.36 8.12
C CYS A 42 -0.01 3.53 7.46
N ASP A 43 -0.31 3.83 6.20
CA ASP A 43 0.31 4.93 5.47
C ASP A 43 0.04 6.27 6.17
N GLY A 44 -1.20 6.52 6.59
CA GLY A 44 -1.56 7.72 7.35
C GLY A 44 -0.89 7.82 8.73
N PHE A 45 -0.76 6.70 9.45
CA PHE A 45 -0.03 6.67 10.72
C PHE A 45 1.46 6.99 10.54
N VAL A 46 2.10 6.39 9.54
CA VAL A 46 3.52 6.62 9.22
C VAL A 46 3.75 8.06 8.76
N ALA A 47 2.80 8.66 8.01
CA ALA A 47 2.88 10.06 7.58
C ALA A 47 3.06 11.04 8.75
N VAL A 48 2.49 10.73 9.92
CA VAL A 48 2.62 11.55 11.13
C VAL A 48 3.83 11.14 11.96
N LEU A 49 4.05 9.83 12.12
CA LEU A 49 5.09 9.31 13.02
C LEU A 49 6.51 9.50 12.47
N LEU A 50 6.69 9.38 11.15
CA LEU A 50 7.99 9.45 10.49
C LEU A 50 8.66 10.82 10.63
N PRO A 51 7.98 11.97 10.37
CA PRO A 51 8.56 13.29 10.63
C PRO A 51 8.99 13.46 12.09
N GLY A 52 8.17 13.02 13.06
CA GLY A 52 8.50 13.07 14.47
C GLY A 52 9.73 12.21 14.83
N TYR A 53 9.82 11.01 14.27
CA TYR A 53 10.96 10.11 14.45
C TYR A 53 12.26 10.69 13.87
N LEU A 54 12.21 11.27 12.66
CA LEU A 54 13.38 11.88 12.02
C LEU A 54 13.86 13.12 12.78
N LEU A 55 12.94 13.94 13.28
CA LEU A 55 13.28 15.07 14.16
C LEU A 55 13.92 14.58 15.47
N ALA A 56 13.41 13.49 16.06
CA ALA A 56 13.99 12.88 17.26
C ALA A 56 15.38 12.28 17.02
N LEU A 57 15.67 11.81 15.79
CA LEU A 57 17.00 11.39 15.36
C LEU A 57 17.98 12.57 15.16
N GLY A 58 17.52 13.82 15.29
CA GLY A 58 18.33 15.03 15.13
C GLY A 58 18.40 15.55 13.69
N PHE A 59 17.59 15.02 12.76
CA PHE A 59 17.52 15.56 11.40
C PHE A 59 16.79 16.91 11.38
N GLY A 60 17.32 17.85 10.61
CA GLY A 60 16.67 19.14 10.38
C GLY A 60 15.42 19.04 9.51
N GLN A 61 14.54 20.04 9.58
CA GLN A 61 13.28 20.09 8.82
C GLN A 61 13.47 19.92 7.30
N LEU A 62 14.59 20.43 6.75
CA LEU A 62 14.92 20.29 5.34
C LEU A 62 15.15 18.83 4.94
N ALA A 63 15.79 18.03 5.78
CA ALA A 63 16.00 16.60 5.54
C ALA A 63 14.67 15.81 5.59
N VAL A 64 13.80 16.15 6.54
CA VAL A 64 12.44 15.56 6.63
C VAL A 64 11.63 15.89 5.38
N GLY A 65 11.69 17.15 4.93
CA GLY A 65 11.06 17.58 3.68
C GLY A 65 11.59 16.83 2.47
N LEU A 66 12.91 16.69 2.33
CA LEU A 66 13.54 15.93 1.24
C LEU A 66 13.10 14.47 1.22
N ILE A 67 13.09 13.81 2.38
CA ILE A 67 12.60 12.43 2.50
C ILE A 67 11.14 12.36 2.04
N SER A 68 10.27 13.26 2.52
CA SER A 68 8.85 13.28 2.16
C SER A 68 8.62 13.50 0.66
N THR A 69 9.34 14.43 0.03
CA THR A 69 9.27 14.67 -1.41
C THR A 69 9.76 13.45 -2.20
N THR A 70 10.84 12.82 -1.74
CA THR A 70 11.40 11.63 -2.39
C THR A 70 10.41 10.47 -2.36
N THR A 71 9.68 10.29 -1.26
CA THR A 71 8.64 9.25 -1.15
C THR A 71 7.45 9.51 -2.07
N LEU A 72 6.99 10.75 -2.16
CA LEU A 72 5.91 11.14 -3.07
C LEU A 72 6.32 10.94 -4.54
N PHE A 73 7.55 11.32 -4.87
CA PHE A 73 8.10 11.16 -6.22
C PHE A 73 8.24 9.68 -6.60
N GLY A 74 8.77 8.85 -5.70
CA GLY A 74 8.85 7.40 -5.87
C GLY A 74 7.46 6.77 -6.06
N SER A 75 6.47 7.19 -5.27
CA SER A 75 5.09 6.72 -5.38
C SER A 75 4.46 7.09 -6.73
N ALA A 76 4.66 8.32 -7.20
CA ALA A 76 4.15 8.76 -8.50
C ALA A 76 4.75 7.94 -9.66
N LEU A 77 6.07 7.69 -9.63
CA LEU A 77 6.74 6.84 -10.61
C LEU A 77 6.24 5.40 -10.56
N ALA A 78 6.08 4.83 -9.37
CA ALA A 78 5.56 3.48 -9.19
C ALA A 78 4.14 3.35 -9.79
N THR A 79 3.26 4.33 -9.54
CA THR A 79 1.91 4.36 -10.12
C THR A 79 1.94 4.39 -11.64
N VAL A 80 2.81 5.22 -12.25
CA VAL A 80 2.96 5.27 -13.72
C VAL A 80 3.50 3.96 -14.27
N LEU A 81 4.54 3.39 -13.67
CA LEU A 81 5.13 2.11 -14.09
C LEU A 81 4.12 0.96 -13.99
N VAL A 82 3.39 0.89 -12.88
CA VAL A 82 2.31 -0.09 -12.70
C VAL A 82 1.18 0.16 -13.69
N GLY A 83 0.79 1.41 -13.96
CA GLY A 83 -0.23 1.73 -14.95
C GLY A 83 0.17 1.30 -16.37
N LEU A 84 1.43 1.48 -16.74
CA LEU A 84 1.95 1.13 -18.07
C LEU A 84 2.14 -0.38 -18.26
N VAL A 85 2.68 -1.08 -17.26
CA VAL A 85 3.09 -2.49 -17.39
C VAL A 85 2.11 -3.45 -16.70
N GLY A 86 1.27 -2.97 -15.80
CA GLY A 86 0.38 -3.77 -14.96
C GLY A 86 -0.65 -4.59 -15.73
N ASN A 87 -1.07 -4.13 -16.92
CA ASN A 87 -1.99 -4.91 -17.77
C ASN A 87 -1.36 -6.21 -18.31
N ARG A 88 -0.02 -6.34 -18.26
CA ARG A 88 0.71 -7.56 -18.66
C ARG A 88 0.93 -8.54 -17.50
N PHE A 89 0.71 -8.11 -16.26
CA PHE A 89 0.98 -8.93 -15.07
C PHE A 89 -0.31 -9.37 -14.37
N ALA A 90 -0.27 -10.56 -13.76
CA ALA A 90 -1.40 -11.04 -12.97
C ALA A 90 -1.61 -10.14 -11.73
N PRO A 91 -2.82 -9.60 -11.49
CA PRO A 91 -3.08 -8.65 -10.39
C PRO A 91 -2.68 -9.20 -9.01
N ARG A 92 -2.86 -10.51 -8.80
CA ARG A 92 -2.49 -11.18 -7.54
C ARG A 92 -0.99 -11.17 -7.27
N GLY A 93 -0.17 -11.25 -8.32
CA GLY A 93 1.30 -11.19 -8.19
C GLY A 93 1.75 -9.79 -7.81
N LEU A 94 1.15 -8.78 -8.44
CA LEU A 94 1.44 -7.38 -8.16
C LEU A 94 1.08 -6.98 -6.71
N LEU A 95 -0.07 -7.43 -6.22
CA LEU A 95 -0.49 -7.21 -4.82
C LEU A 95 0.47 -7.86 -3.81
N ARG A 96 0.95 -9.07 -4.09
CA ARG A 96 1.95 -9.74 -3.22
C ARG A 96 3.29 -9.02 -3.24
N PHE A 97 3.75 -8.62 -4.42
CA PHE A 97 4.97 -7.85 -4.57
C PHE A 97 4.88 -6.53 -3.79
N ALA A 98 3.77 -5.80 -3.93
CA ALA A 98 3.53 -4.57 -3.19
C ALA A 98 3.51 -4.81 -1.66
N ALA A 99 2.90 -5.90 -1.18
CA ALA A 99 2.90 -6.24 0.24
C ALA A 99 4.31 -6.54 0.78
N VAL A 100 5.11 -7.32 0.05
CA VAL A 100 6.50 -7.62 0.42
C VAL A 100 7.34 -6.35 0.43
N LEU A 101 7.19 -5.51 -0.61
CA LEU A 101 7.88 -4.23 -0.71
C LEU A 101 7.53 -3.32 0.48
N MET A 102 6.25 -3.23 0.85
CA MET A 102 5.78 -2.44 1.99
C MET A 102 6.40 -2.91 3.33
N ILE A 103 6.45 -4.22 3.56
CA ILE A 103 7.10 -4.80 4.76
C ILE A 103 8.60 -4.48 4.77
N ALA A 104 9.28 -4.68 3.63
CA ALA A 104 10.71 -4.40 3.51
C ALA A 104 11.02 -2.92 3.77
N THR A 105 10.17 -2.02 3.28
CA THR A 105 10.33 -0.59 3.50
C THR A 105 10.20 -0.23 4.98
N GLY A 106 9.17 -0.75 5.66
CA GLY A 106 8.97 -0.49 7.09
C GLY A 106 10.13 -0.98 7.95
N LEU A 107 10.64 -2.19 7.66
CA LEU A 107 11.82 -2.74 8.34
C LEU A 107 13.08 -1.90 8.09
N ALA A 108 13.26 -1.42 6.85
CA ALA A 108 14.39 -0.58 6.48
C ALA A 108 14.34 0.76 7.22
N PHE A 109 13.18 1.42 7.31
CA PHE A 109 13.03 2.66 8.09
C PHE A 109 13.28 2.46 9.60
N ALA A 110 12.92 1.30 10.15
CA ALA A 110 13.14 1.00 11.57
C ALA A 110 14.61 0.68 11.90
N GLY A 111 15.36 0.11 10.95
CA GLY A 111 16.73 -0.37 11.17
C GLY A 111 17.84 0.58 10.72
N LEU A 112 17.53 1.62 9.94
CA LEU A 112 18.53 2.49 9.32
C LEU A 112 18.46 3.91 9.87
N SER A 113 19.63 4.49 10.18
CA SER A 113 19.75 5.85 10.73
C SER A 113 20.45 6.83 9.79
N SER A 114 20.97 6.37 8.66
CA SER A 114 21.66 7.24 7.69
C SER A 114 20.68 7.88 6.72
N LEU A 115 20.76 9.20 6.56
CA LEU A 115 19.91 10.00 5.67
C LEU A 115 19.90 9.49 4.23
N TRP A 116 21.07 9.12 3.70
CA TRP A 116 21.20 8.62 2.32
C TRP A 116 20.51 7.28 2.14
N THR A 117 20.62 6.39 3.12
CA THR A 117 19.93 5.09 3.06
C THR A 117 18.43 5.28 3.20
N LEU A 118 17.99 6.19 4.09
CA LEU A 118 16.59 6.55 4.26
C LEU A 118 16.00 7.20 2.99
N LEU A 119 16.77 7.98 2.23
CA LEU A 119 16.34 8.52 0.93
C LEU A 119 16.14 7.43 -0.12
N ILE A 120 17.05 6.46 -0.21
CA ILE A 120 16.90 5.32 -1.13
C ILE A 120 15.67 4.49 -0.75
N VAL A 121 15.51 4.22 0.54
CA VAL A 121 14.36 3.49 1.08
C VAL A 121 13.07 4.28 0.87
N ALA A 122 13.07 5.60 1.03
CA ALA A 122 11.94 6.48 0.73
C ALA A 122 11.57 6.44 -0.76
N PHE A 123 12.57 6.47 -1.65
CA PHE A 123 12.35 6.44 -3.09
C PHE A 123 11.77 5.10 -3.57
N VAL A 124 12.32 3.99 -3.08
CA VAL A 124 11.86 2.62 -3.41
C VAL A 124 10.58 2.27 -2.64
N GLY A 125 10.39 2.91 -1.50
CA GLY A 125 9.36 2.63 -0.52
C GLY A 125 7.99 3.15 -0.91
N THR A 126 6.99 2.29 -0.78
CA THR A 126 5.59 2.67 -1.05
C THR A 126 4.92 3.36 0.14
N LEU A 127 5.70 3.91 1.09
CA LEU A 127 5.19 4.58 2.27
C LEU A 127 4.63 5.94 1.85
N ASN A 128 3.50 5.95 1.19
CA ASN A 128 2.93 7.17 0.64
C ASN A 128 2.40 8.03 1.81
N PRO A 129 3.03 9.16 2.17
CA PRO A 129 2.49 10.03 3.21
C PRO A 129 1.29 10.84 2.72
N SER A 130 0.90 10.70 1.45
CA SER A 130 -0.27 11.33 0.87
C SER A 130 -1.55 10.62 1.29
N SER A 131 -2.54 11.39 1.75
CA SER A 131 -3.93 10.92 1.91
C SER A 131 -4.60 10.55 0.58
N GLY A 132 -3.90 10.67 -0.55
CA GLY A 132 -4.36 10.34 -1.89
C GLY A 132 -4.31 8.83 -2.14
N ASP A 133 -5.49 8.25 -2.24
CA ASP A 133 -5.77 6.83 -2.37
C ASP A 133 -5.50 6.36 -3.84
N VAL A 134 -4.23 6.22 -4.22
CA VAL A 134 -3.79 5.65 -5.53
C VAL A 134 -3.79 4.13 -5.57
#